data_AF-A0A2V6G1C8-F1
#
_entry.id   AF-A0A2V6G1C8-F1
#
_cell.length_a   1.000
_cell.length_b   1.000
_cell.length_c   1.000
_cell.angle_alpha   90.00
_cell.angle_beta   90.00
_cell.angle_gamma   90.00
#
_symmetry.space_group_name_H-M   'P 1'
#
loop_
_entity.id
_entity.type
_entity.pdbx_description
1 polymer ?
#
loop_
_entity_poly.entity_id
_entity_poly.type
_entity_poly.pdbx_seq_one_letter_code
_entity_poly.pdbx_strand_id
1 'polypeptide(L)'
;MIATWYAVVSFMLIIYIVLDGRNFGAGMLHWLVAKTPEERRQVIAAIGPLWTWHEVWLLGFGGTLIAIFPRLVSDFARYLARSRRTHQRSPLAGVLGFHFRPFQFSSRHSFWRGRRQRCARRST
;
A
#
# COMPACT_ATOMS: atom_id res chain seq x y z
N MET A 1 25.75 -18.60 -12.24
CA MET A 1 25.08 -17.32 -12.58
C MET A 1 23.64 -17.30 -12.10
N ILE A 2 22.81 -18.27 -12.48
CA ILE A 2 21.40 -18.34 -12.02
C ILE A 2 21.28 -18.68 -10.52
N ALA A 3 22.15 -19.53 -9.99
CA ALA A 3 22.16 -19.92 -8.58
C ALA A 3 22.36 -18.75 -7.61
N THR A 4 23.15 -17.74 -8.00
CA THR A 4 23.39 -16.53 -7.20
C THR A 4 22.10 -15.75 -7.00
N TRP A 5 21.29 -15.61 -8.05
CA TRP A 5 20.00 -14.92 -7.97
C TRP A 5 18.99 -15.68 -7.10
N TYR A 6 18.96 -17.01 -7.19
CA TYR A 6 18.15 -17.82 -6.27
C TYR A 6 18.61 -17.66 -4.82
N ALA A 7 19.91 -17.64 -4.55
CA ALA A 7 20.44 -17.41 -3.22
C ALA A 7 20.05 -16.04 -2.65
N VAL A 8 20.09 -14.97 -3.47
CA VAL A 8 19.67 -13.62 -3.07
C VAL A 8 18.17 -13.60 -2.72
N VAL A 9 17.33 -14.23 -3.54
CA VAL A 9 15.88 -14.29 -3.29
C VAL A 9 15.57 -15.11 -2.02
N SER A 10 16.21 -16.28 -1.84
CA SER A 10 16.04 -17.09 -0.64
C SER A 10 16.52 -16.36 0.62
N PHE A 11 17.64 -15.64 0.55
CA PHE A 11 18.16 -14.85 1.66
C PHE A 11 17.20 -13.71 2.05
N MET A 12 16.67 -12.97 1.07
CA MET A 12 15.66 -11.94 1.33
C MET A 12 14.39 -12.51 1.97
N LEU A 13 13.95 -13.68 1.50
CA LEU A 13 12.77 -14.35 2.05
C LEU A 13 12.99 -14.80 3.50
N ILE A 14 14.15 -15.38 3.82
CA ILE A 14 14.49 -15.81 5.18
C ILE A 14 14.51 -14.62 6.12
N ILE A 15 15.19 -13.53 5.73
CA ILE A 15 15.25 -12.32 6.55
C ILE A 15 13.84 -11.74 6.75
N TYR A 16 13.03 -11.69 5.70
CA TYR A 16 11.65 -11.24 5.80
C TYR A 16 10.87 -12.07 6.83
N ILE A 17 10.91 -13.41 6.75
CA ILE A 17 10.20 -14.31 7.67
C ILE A 17 10.68 -14.11 9.11
N VAL A 18 11.98 -13.96 9.34
CA VAL A 18 12.55 -13.75 10.69
C VAL A 18 12.10 -12.42 11.29
N LEU A 19 12.06 -11.34 10.48
CA LEU A 19 11.57 -10.04 10.95
C LEU A 19 10.05 -10.06 11.21
N ASP A 20 9.29 -10.72 10.34
CA ASP A 20 7.82 -10.79 10.41
C ASP A 20 7.36 -11.67 11.58
N GLY A 21 8.14 -12.70 11.93
CA GLY A 21 7.90 -13.56 13.09
C GLY A 21 7.82 -12.79 14.42
N ARG A 22 8.55 -11.69 14.58
CA ARG A 22 8.46 -10.84 15.78
C ARG A 22 7.15 -10.06 15.83
N ASN A 23 6.66 -9.58 14.69
CA ASN A 23 5.39 -8.86 14.59
C ASN A 23 4.20 -9.79 14.85
N PHE A 24 4.20 -10.99 14.25
CA PHE A 24 3.18 -12.00 14.54
C PHE A 24 3.27 -12.53 15.97
N GLY A 25 4.48 -12.66 16.53
CA GLY A 25 4.68 -13.01 17.94
C GLY A 25 4.09 -11.98 18.89
N ALA A 26 4.34 -10.69 18.67
CA ALA A 26 3.76 -9.60 19.45
C ALA A 26 2.23 -9.52 19.27
N GLY A 27 1.74 -9.73 18.04
CA GLY A 27 0.32 -9.83 17.72
C GLY A 27 -0.37 -11.07 18.30
N MET A 28 0.35 -12.16 18.59
CA MET A 28 -0.22 -13.30 19.32
C MET A 28 -0.20 -13.05 20.83
N LEU A 29 0.89 -12.46 21.35
CA LEU A 29 1.03 -12.16 22.79
C LEU A 29 0.07 -11.08 23.28
N HIS A 30 -0.28 -10.07 22.46
CA HIS A 30 -1.17 -8.99 22.92
C HIS A 30 -2.55 -9.51 23.33
N TRP A 31 -3.02 -10.62 22.75
CA TRP A 31 -4.27 -11.27 23.15
C TRP A 31 -4.18 -11.96 24.52
N LEU A 32 -2.99 -12.45 24.91
CA LEU A 32 -2.79 -13.10 26.21
C LEU A 32 -2.44 -12.10 27.32
N VAL A 33 -1.63 -11.09 27.02
CA VAL A 33 -1.01 -10.21 28.03
C VAL A 33 -1.79 -8.91 28.24
N ALA A 34 -2.42 -8.34 27.21
CA ALA A 34 -2.99 -6.99 27.30
C ALA A 34 -4.47 -7.02 27.71
N LYS A 35 -4.72 -7.19 29.01
CA LYS A 35 -6.06 -7.14 29.60
C LYS A 35 -6.52 -5.71 29.89
N THR A 36 -5.58 -4.79 30.13
CA THR A 36 -5.88 -3.37 30.40
C THR A 36 -5.64 -2.48 29.16
N PRO A 37 -6.38 -1.35 29.03
CA PRO A 37 -6.22 -0.44 27.90
C PRO A 37 -4.82 0.21 27.80
N GLU A 38 -4.16 0.47 28.92
CA GLU A 38 -2.79 0.98 28.99
C GLU A 38 -1.76 -0.02 28.45
N GLU A 39 -1.85 -1.30 28.82
CA GLU A 39 -0.96 -2.36 28.28
C GLU A 39 -1.12 -2.52 26.77
N ARG A 40 -2.37 -2.43 26.27
CA ARG A 40 -2.64 -2.47 24.81
C ARG A 40 -1.95 -1.33 24.08
N ARG A 41 -1.95 -0.13 24.66
CA ARG A 41 -1.28 1.05 24.09
C ARG A 41 0.23 0.87 24.05
N GLN A 42 0.83 0.28 25.09
CA GLN A 42 2.27 0.00 25.12
C GLN A 42 2.67 -1.03 24.06
N VAL A 43 1.87 -2.08 23.86
CA VAL A 43 2.13 -3.09 22.82
C VAL A 43 2.03 -2.48 21.42
N ILE A 44 0.99 -1.67 21.16
CA ILE A 44 0.84 -0.97 19.86
C ILE A 44 1.99 0.01 19.62
N ALA A 45 2.41 0.76 20.64
CA ALA A 45 3.53 1.69 20.53
C ALA A 45 4.87 0.98 20.25
N ALA A 46 5.07 -0.23 20.78
CA ALA A 46 6.25 -1.04 20.52
C ALA A 46 6.29 -1.60 19.08
N ILE A 47 5.13 -1.86 18.48
CA ILE A 47 5.01 -2.39 17.10
C ILE A 47 5.15 -1.27 16.06
N GLY A 48 4.75 -0.05 16.37
CA GLY A 48 4.75 1.10 15.44
C GLY A 48 6.06 1.31 14.66
N PRO A 49 7.24 1.39 15.31
CA PRO A 49 8.52 1.57 14.62
C PRO A 49 8.94 0.38 13.74
N LEU A 50 8.47 -0.82 14.07
CA LEU A 50 8.84 -2.06 13.38
C LEU A 50 8.04 -2.23 12.08
N TRP A 51 6.85 -1.62 12.00
CA TRP A 51 6.02 -1.65 10.79
C TRP A 51 6.70 -0.97 9.61
N THR A 52 7.33 0.18 9.82
CA THR A 52 8.08 0.91 8.78
C THR A 52 9.25 0.11 8.24
N TRP A 53 9.84 -0.77 9.06
CA TRP A 53 10.96 -1.61 8.61
C TRP A 53 10.50 -2.71 7.65
N HIS A 54 9.28 -3.24 7.82
CA HIS A 54 8.71 -4.26 6.93
C HIS A 54 8.47 -3.71 5.52
N GLU A 55 8.08 -2.45 5.43
CA GLU A 55 7.86 -1.75 4.16
C GLU A 55 9.13 -1.73 3.29
N VAL A 56 10.31 -1.53 3.91
CA VAL A 56 11.61 -1.55 3.21
C VAL A 56 11.91 -2.93 2.62
N TRP A 57 11.64 -4.00 3.36
CA TRP A 57 11.88 -5.37 2.89
C TRP A 57 10.93 -5.77 1.76
N LEU A 58 9.65 -5.39 1.85
CA LEU A 58 8.66 -5.59 0.78
C LEU A 58 9.05 -4.82 -0.49
N LEU A 59 9.47 -3.57 -0.35
CA LEU A 59 9.94 -2.75 -1.47
C LEU A 59 11.20 -3.32 -2.12
N GLY A 60 12.18 -3.75 -1.32
CA GLY A 60 13.39 -4.40 -1.80
C GLY A 60 13.06 -5.66 -2.59
N PHE A 61 12.23 -6.55 -2.03
CA PHE A 61 11.84 -7.80 -2.67
C PHE A 61 11.10 -7.55 -4.00
N GLY A 62 10.17 -6.59 -4.02
CA GLY A 62 9.47 -6.17 -5.23
C GLY A 62 10.43 -5.63 -6.30
N GLY A 63 11.41 -4.81 -5.91
CA GLY A 63 12.44 -4.28 -6.81
C GLY A 63 13.31 -5.39 -7.42
N THR A 64 13.75 -6.34 -6.59
CA THR A 64 14.53 -7.50 -7.03
C THR A 64 13.74 -8.40 -7.99
N LEU A 65 12.45 -8.63 -7.73
CA LEU A 65 11.59 -9.39 -8.64
C LEU A 65 11.43 -8.72 -10.02
N ILE A 66 11.30 -7.39 -10.06
CA ILE A 66 11.22 -6.64 -11.32
C ILE A 66 12.53 -6.77 -12.11
N ALA A 67 13.68 -6.72 -11.43
CA ALA A 67 14.99 -6.85 -12.06
C ALA A 67 15.27 -8.26 -12.61
N ILE A 68 14.87 -9.31 -11.88
CA ILE A 68 15.15 -10.71 -12.26
C ILE A 68 14.10 -11.24 -13.26
N PHE A 69 12.83 -10.88 -13.10
CA PHE A 69 11.71 -11.46 -13.87
C PHE A 69 10.87 -10.40 -14.62
N PRO A 70 11.44 -9.72 -15.64
CA PRO A 70 10.71 -8.70 -16.39
C PRO A 70 9.49 -9.25 -17.15
N ARG A 71 9.55 -10.51 -17.61
CA ARG A 71 8.41 -11.15 -18.30
C ARG A 71 7.19 -11.27 -17.39
N LEU A 72 7.38 -11.72 -16.14
CA LEU A 72 6.32 -11.89 -15.17
C LEU A 72 5.56 -10.57 -14.93
N VAL A 73 6.31 -9.47 -14.75
CA VAL A 73 5.74 -8.13 -14.57
C VAL A 73 4.95 -7.69 -15.81
N SER A 74 5.49 -7.94 -17.00
CA SER A 74 4.84 -7.57 -18.26
C SER A 74 3.55 -8.36 -18.53
N ASP A 75 3.53 -9.64 -18.18
CA ASP A 75 2.36 -10.52 -18.32
C ASP A 75 1.26 -10.09 -17.35
N PHE A 76 1.62 -9.82 -16.10
CA PHE A 76 0.68 -9.32 -15.09
C PHE A 76 0.10 -7.96 -15.47
N ALA A 77 0.93 -7.03 -15.95
CA ALA A 77 0.48 -5.74 -16.45
C ALA A 77 -0.49 -5.90 -17.64
N ARG A 78 -0.20 -6.82 -18.57
CA ARG A 78 -1.10 -7.17 -19.69
C ARG A 78 -2.41 -7.78 -19.21
N TYR A 79 -2.37 -8.65 -18.22
CA TYR A 79 -3.56 -9.25 -17.61
C TYR A 79 -4.46 -8.18 -16.99
N LEU A 80 -3.90 -7.28 -16.17
CA LEU A 80 -4.65 -6.17 -15.57
C LEU A 80 -5.21 -5.20 -16.62
N ALA A 81 -4.45 -4.90 -17.67
CA ALA A 81 -4.93 -4.06 -18.77
C ALA A 81 -6.04 -4.73 -19.59
N ARG A 82 -6.05 -6.07 -19.68
CA ARG A 82 -7.11 -6.86 -20.33
C ARG A 82 -8.38 -6.89 -19.49
N SER A 83 -8.25 -7.12 -18.18
CA SER A 83 -9.37 -7.12 -17.23
C SER A 83 -10.09 -5.75 -17.17
N ARG A 84 -9.35 -4.64 -17.20
CA ARG A 84 -9.97 -3.30 -17.33
C ARG A 84 -10.69 -3.09 -18.65
N ARG A 85 -10.16 -3.62 -19.76
CA ARG A 85 -10.81 -3.53 -21.08
C ARG A 85 -12.11 -4.32 -21.17
N THR A 86 -12.22 -5.46 -20.48
CA THR A 86 -13.46 -6.24 -20.46
C THR A 86 -14.57 -5.54 -19.66
N HIS A 87 -14.22 -4.84 -18.57
CA HIS A 87 -15.20 -4.13 -17.75
C HIS A 87 -15.74 -2.84 -18.41
N GLN A 88 -14.97 -2.19 -19.27
CA GLN A 88 -15.40 -1.01 -20.04
C GLN A 88 -16.34 -1.38 -21.21
N ARG A 89 -16.25 -2.62 -21.71
CA ARG A 89 -16.96 -3.08 -22.93
C ARG A 89 -18.21 -3.90 -22.68
N SER A 90 -18.57 -4.18 -21.42
CA SER A 90 -19.81 -4.90 -21.11
C SER A 90 -21.02 -3.97 -21.26
N PRO A 91 -21.92 -4.19 -22.24
CA PRO A 91 -23.16 -3.41 -22.37
C PRO A 91 -24.12 -3.60 -21.17
N LEU A 92 -23.89 -4.64 -20.37
CA LEU A 92 -24.65 -4.94 -19.16
C LEU A 92 -24.21 -4.16 -17.90
N ALA A 93 -23.03 -3.51 -17.92
CA ALA A 93 -22.57 -2.67 -16.80
C ALA A 93 -23.38 -1.36 -16.65
N GLY A 94 -24.19 -1.01 -17.64
CA GLY A 94 -25.17 0.07 -17.55
C GLY A 94 -26.51 -0.35 -16.92
N VAL A 95 -26.85 -1.65 -16.94
CA VAL A 95 -28.15 -2.17 -16.44
C VAL A 95 -28.03 -2.68 -15.00
N LEU A 96 -26.95 -3.42 -14.69
CA LEU A 96 -26.54 -3.65 -13.31
C LEU A 96 -25.78 -2.40 -12.88
N GLY A 97 -26.46 -1.51 -12.15
CA GLY A 97 -25.94 -0.23 -11.65
C GLY A 97 -24.72 -0.35 -10.73
N PHE A 98 -23.62 -0.89 -11.24
CA PHE A 98 -22.28 -0.75 -10.71
C PHE A 98 -21.79 0.67 -11.03
N HIS A 99 -22.49 1.64 -10.44
CA HIS A 99 -22.00 3.00 -10.30
C HIS A 99 -20.87 2.95 -9.25
N PHE A 100 -19.72 2.40 -9.64
CA PHE A 100 -18.45 2.69 -8.99
C PHE A 100 -18.27 4.20 -9.14
N ARG A 101 -18.74 4.96 -8.16
CA ARG A 101 -18.21 6.30 -7.93
C ARG A 101 -16.77 6.05 -7.51
N PRO A 102 -15.75 6.35 -8.33
CA PRO A 102 -14.43 6.48 -7.75
C PRO A 102 -14.59 7.52 -6.64
N PHE A 103 -14.12 7.20 -5.44
CA PHE A 103 -13.96 8.19 -4.39
C PHE A 103 -12.98 9.23 -4.96
N GLN A 104 -13.53 10.25 -5.63
CA GLN A 104 -12.79 11.42 -6.05
C GLN A 104 -12.35 12.06 -4.74
N PHE A 105 -11.08 11.87 -4.39
CA PHE A 105 -10.39 12.78 -3.51
C PHE A 105 -10.34 14.13 -4.23
N SER A 106 -11.46 14.85 -4.14
CA SER A 106 -11.58 16.24 -4.52
C SER A 106 -10.59 16.97 -3.64
N SER A 107 -9.43 17.25 -4.22
CA SER A 107 -8.47 18.19 -3.68
C SER A 107 -9.14 19.57 -3.64
N ARG A 108 -9.94 19.80 -2.60
CA ARG A 108 -10.53 21.09 -2.23
C ARG A 108 -9.41 21.99 -1.70
N HIS A 109 -8.48 22.36 -2.56
CA HIS A 109 -7.72 23.60 -2.39
C HIS A 109 -8.51 24.79 -2.97
N SER A 110 -9.78 24.93 -2.58
CA SER A 110 -10.61 26.11 -2.88
C SER A 110 -10.65 27.11 -1.71
N PHE A 111 -10.03 26.80 -0.58
CA PHE A 111 -10.01 27.66 0.61
C PHE A 111 -9.15 28.93 0.46
N TRP A 112 -8.14 28.93 -0.42
CA TRP A 112 -7.18 30.05 -0.54
C TRP A 112 -7.42 31.03 -1.70
N ARG A 113 -8.41 30.80 -2.58
CA ARG A 113 -8.73 31.75 -3.67
C ARG A 113 -9.70 32.87 -3.28
N GLY A 114 -10.34 32.81 -2.11
CA GLY A 114 -11.37 33.79 -1.68
C GLY A 114 -10.87 35.03 -0.93
N ARG A 115 -9.59 35.07 -0.49
CA ARG A 115 -9.07 36.18 0.35
C ARG A 115 -8.17 37.19 -0.37
N ARG A 116 -7.79 36.96 -1.63
CA ARG A 116 -7.00 37.93 -2.44
C ARG A 116 -7.84 38.93 -3.24
N GLN A 117 -9.15 38.72 -3.42
CA GLN A 117 -9.99 39.65 -4.22
C GLN A 117 -10.63 40.78 -3.41
N ARG A 118 -10.69 40.68 -2.06
CA ARG A 118 -11.25 41.75 -1.22
C ARG A 118 -10.28 42.89 -0.88
N CYS A 119 -8.97 42.73 -1.07
CA CYS A 119 -8.00 43.80 -0.86
C CYS A 119 -7.83 44.74 -2.08
N ALA A 120 -8.22 44.30 -3.29
CA ALA A 120 -8.06 45.11 -4.51
C ALA A 120 -9.23 46.08 -4.79
N ARG A 121 -10.25 46.14 -3.93
CA ARG A 121 -11.46 46.97 -4.12
C ARG A 121 -11.65 48.02 -3.02
N ARG A 122 -10.58 48.38 -2.31
CA ARG A 122 -10.57 49.37 -1.20
C ARG A 122 -9.52 50.46 -1.34
N SER A 123 -8.98 50.65 -2.55
CA SER A 123 -7.99 51.68 -2.87
C SER A 123 -8.31 52.35 -4.22
N THR A 124 -9.55 52.82 -4.37
CA THR A 124 -9.91 53.92 -5.27
C THR A 124 -11.09 54.65 -4.65
#